data_AF-X1R7G7-F1
#
_entry.id   AF-X1R7G7-F1
#
_cell.length_a   1.000
_cell.length_b   1.000
_cell.length_c   1.000
_cell.angle_alpha   90.00
_cell.angle_beta   90.00
_cell.angle_gamma   90.00
#
_symmetry.space_group_name_H-M   'P 1'
#
loop_
_entity.id
_entity.type
_entity.pdbx_description
1 polymer ?
#
loop_
_entity_poly.entity_id
_entity_poly.type
_entity_poly.pdbx_seq_one_letter_code
_entity_poly.pdbx_strand_id
1 'polypeptide(L)'
;RWPFDKFALGDRGIGTQMKATGEVMTIDRCFEAAVQKAVRSLEFGNRTLLWEDPTWGKGEGIDSYPLHPNDLRIWAIMGALRREAAPEELSRLTGIDPWFIYKLQNIIDMEKRLLSEPLKPELLWQAKRLGFSDEQAGVLADRLPEQ
;
A
#
# COMPACT_ATOMS: atom_id res chain seq x y z
N ARG A 1 -2.86 -3.94 -13.68
CA ARG A 1 -4.07 -4.76 -13.39
C ARG A 1 -3.86 -6.17 -13.92
N TRP A 2 -4.13 -7.18 -13.10
CA TRP A 2 -4.01 -8.60 -13.48
C TRP A 2 -5.37 -9.28 -13.42
N PRO A 3 -5.70 -10.20 -14.34
CA PRO A 3 -7.01 -10.86 -14.43
C PRO A 3 -7.10 -12.15 -13.57
N PHE A 4 -6.37 -12.25 -12.46
CA PHE A 4 -6.32 -13.48 -11.65
C PHE A 4 -7.66 -13.85 -11.00
N ASP A 5 -8.61 -12.90 -10.94
CA ASP A 5 -10.01 -13.15 -10.60
C ASP A 5 -10.71 -14.11 -11.57
N LYS A 6 -10.28 -14.15 -12.83
CA LYS A 6 -10.82 -15.05 -13.87
C LYS A 6 -9.99 -16.32 -14.05
N PHE A 7 -8.79 -16.37 -13.48
CA PHE A 7 -7.83 -17.46 -13.64
C PHE A 7 -7.28 -17.88 -12.27
N ALA A 8 -8.14 -18.45 -11.42
CA ALA A 8 -7.81 -18.76 -10.03
C ALA A 8 -6.64 -19.75 -9.86
N LEU A 9 -6.43 -20.64 -10.82
CA LEU A 9 -5.32 -21.62 -10.83
C LEU A 9 -4.07 -21.10 -11.56
N GLY A 10 -4.10 -19.86 -12.06
CA GLY A 10 -2.98 -19.26 -12.76
C GLY A 10 -1.82 -18.97 -11.81
N ASP A 11 -0.59 -19.22 -12.26
CA ASP A 11 0.60 -18.82 -11.54
C ASP A 11 0.66 -17.29 -11.41
N ARG A 12 0.69 -16.81 -10.16
CA ARG A 12 0.71 -15.39 -9.79
C ARG A 12 2.11 -14.80 -9.69
N GLY A 13 3.15 -15.61 -9.82
CA GLY A 13 4.53 -15.13 -9.90
C GLY A 13 4.72 -14.22 -11.10
N ILE A 14 5.33 -13.05 -10.91
CA ILE A 14 5.62 -12.09 -11.97
C ILE A 14 7.09 -12.23 -12.34
N GLY A 15 7.35 -12.52 -13.62
CA GLY A 15 8.69 -12.61 -14.17
C GLY A 15 8.85 -11.71 -15.38
N THR A 16 9.72 -12.11 -16.29
CA THR A 16 9.97 -11.40 -17.55
C THR A 16 8.80 -11.48 -18.53
N GLN A 17 7.96 -12.51 -18.45
CA GLN A 17 6.77 -12.64 -19.27
C GLN A 17 5.61 -11.83 -18.69
N MET A 18 5.05 -10.94 -19.51
CA MET A 18 3.92 -10.10 -19.11
C MET A 18 2.66 -10.93 -18.87
N LYS A 19 2.05 -10.75 -17.69
CA LYS A 19 0.75 -11.34 -17.30
C LYS A 19 -0.34 -10.28 -17.05
N ALA A 20 0.00 -8.99 -17.15
CA ALA A 20 -0.93 -7.89 -16.95
C ALA A 20 -1.84 -7.71 -18.17
N THR A 21 -3.11 -7.39 -17.94
CA THR A 21 -4.10 -7.11 -19.01
C THR A 21 -4.39 -5.62 -19.18
N GLY A 22 -3.80 -4.78 -18.33
CA GLY A 22 -3.97 -3.34 -18.38
C GLY A 22 -3.17 -2.65 -17.29
N GLU A 23 -3.14 -1.33 -17.36
CA GLU A 23 -2.39 -0.45 -16.49
C GLU A 23 -3.20 0.80 -16.15
N VAL A 24 -2.76 1.51 -15.12
CA VAL A 24 -3.35 2.79 -14.72
C VAL A 24 -2.23 3.80 -14.59
N MET A 25 -2.53 5.05 -14.93
CA MET A 25 -1.63 6.17 -14.79
C MET A 25 -2.29 7.22 -13.90
N THR A 26 -1.50 7.83 -13.02
CA THR A 26 -1.96 8.96 -12.21
C THR A 26 -0.91 10.05 -12.18
N ILE A 27 -1.35 11.27 -11.87
CA ILE A 27 -0.51 12.45 -11.80
C ILE A 27 -0.68 13.08 -10.42
N ASP A 28 0.43 13.38 -9.74
CA ASP A 28 0.44 14.17 -8.51
C ASP A 28 1.80 14.85 -8.30
N ARG A 29 1.89 15.74 -7.30
CA ARG A 29 3.11 16.52 -6.99
C ARG A 29 4.09 15.77 -6.09
N CYS A 30 3.68 14.66 -5.50
CA CYS A 30 4.56 13.76 -4.75
C CYS A 30 4.23 12.30 -5.07
N PHE A 31 5.21 11.43 -4.83
CA PHE A 31 5.08 10.00 -5.09
C PHE A 31 4.01 9.37 -4.20
N GLU A 32 3.98 9.75 -2.93
CA GLU A 32 3.04 9.24 -1.93
C GLU A 32 1.59 9.44 -2.40
N ALA A 33 1.28 10.65 -2.90
CA ALA A 33 -0.05 10.93 -3.42
C ALA A 33 -0.35 10.21 -4.74
N ALA A 34 0.63 10.15 -5.64
CA ALA A 34 0.48 9.46 -6.92
C ALA A 34 0.22 7.96 -6.73
N VAL A 35 0.99 7.28 -5.87
CA VAL A 35 0.83 5.83 -5.64
C VAL A 35 -0.51 5.51 -4.99
N GLN A 36 -0.96 6.31 -4.02
CA GLN A 36 -2.28 6.13 -3.41
C GLN A 36 -3.42 6.31 -4.41
N LYS A 37 -3.32 7.31 -5.30
CA LYS A 37 -4.29 7.49 -6.40
C LYS A 37 -4.26 6.32 -7.36
N ALA A 38 -3.08 5.86 -7.76
CA ALA A 38 -2.92 4.74 -8.68
C ALA A 38 -3.57 3.47 -8.13
N VAL A 39 -3.33 3.16 -6.85
CA VAL A 39 -3.93 1.98 -6.20
C VAL A 39 -5.45 2.07 -6.17
N ARG A 40 -6.03 3.23 -5.86
CA ARG A 40 -7.50 3.40 -5.93
C ARG A 40 -8.04 3.25 -7.36
N SER A 41 -7.31 3.75 -8.36
CA SER A 41 -7.71 3.63 -9.77
C SER A 41 -7.56 2.22 -10.35
N LEU A 42 -6.89 1.28 -9.67
CA LEU A 42 -6.73 -0.10 -10.15
C LEU A 42 -8.04 -0.91 -10.15
N GLU A 43 -9.11 -0.41 -9.52
CA GLU A 43 -10.40 -1.09 -9.33
C GLU A 43 -10.24 -2.53 -8.81
N PHE A 44 -9.23 -2.73 -7.96
CA PHE A 44 -8.89 -4.04 -7.42
C PHE A 44 -9.68 -4.31 -6.14
N GLY A 45 -10.97 -4.64 -6.29
CA GLY A 45 -11.84 -5.09 -5.20
C GLY A 45 -11.93 -4.12 -4.02
N ASN A 46 -11.97 -2.81 -4.28
CA ASN A 46 -11.96 -1.73 -3.29
C ASN A 46 -10.77 -1.77 -2.30
N ARG A 47 -9.67 -2.43 -2.65
CA ARG A 47 -8.48 -2.49 -1.79
C ARG A 47 -7.68 -1.20 -1.91
N THR A 48 -7.66 -0.42 -0.83
CA THR A 48 -6.71 0.68 -0.67
C THR A 48 -5.35 0.14 -0.21
N LEU A 49 -4.35 1.01 -0.01
CA LEU A 49 -3.08 0.60 0.61
C LEU A 49 -3.23 0.15 2.07
N LEU A 50 -4.39 0.43 2.71
CA LEU A 50 -4.71 -0.08 4.05
C LEU A 50 -5.05 -1.57 4.05
N TRP A 51 -5.39 -2.15 2.90
CA TRP A 51 -5.71 -3.57 2.82
C TRP A 51 -4.49 -4.42 3.14
N GLU A 52 -4.70 -5.47 3.93
CA GLU A 52 -3.69 -6.47 4.27
C GLU A 52 -4.37 -7.84 4.36
N ASP A 53 -3.67 -8.89 3.94
CA ASP A 53 -4.16 -10.25 4.14
C ASP A 53 -4.01 -10.67 5.61
N PRO A 54 -5.07 -11.18 6.26
CA PRO A 54 -5.00 -11.60 7.67
C PRO A 54 -4.04 -12.77 7.96
N THR A 55 -3.52 -13.45 6.94
CA THR A 55 -2.55 -14.53 7.10
C THR A 55 -1.11 -14.03 7.20
N TRP A 56 -0.82 -12.82 6.74
CA TRP A 56 0.54 -12.26 6.73
C TRP A 56 0.98 -11.85 8.12
N GLY A 57 2.29 -12.00 8.39
CA GLY A 57 2.86 -11.67 9.71
C GLY A 57 2.52 -12.67 10.82
N LYS A 58 1.89 -13.82 10.52
CA LYS A 58 1.63 -14.89 11.50
C LYS A 58 2.80 -15.85 11.70
N GLY A 59 3.72 -15.90 10.73
CA GLY A 59 4.97 -16.65 10.84
C GLY A 59 6.09 -15.84 11.48
N GLU A 60 7.25 -16.45 11.66
CA GLU A 60 8.42 -15.74 12.17
C GLU A 60 9.03 -14.84 11.10
N GLY A 61 9.21 -13.57 11.45
CA GLY A 61 9.95 -12.61 10.65
C GLY A 61 9.27 -12.18 9.35
N ILE A 62 10.08 -11.49 8.54
CA ILE A 62 9.69 -10.84 7.29
C ILE A 62 9.34 -11.83 6.17
N ASP A 63 9.80 -13.08 6.27
CA ASP A 63 9.54 -14.15 5.30
C ASP A 63 8.08 -14.63 5.32
N SER A 64 7.32 -14.26 6.36
CA SER A 64 5.88 -14.50 6.42
C SER A 64 5.06 -13.60 5.46
N TYR A 65 5.72 -12.68 4.74
CA TYR A 65 5.11 -11.81 3.73
C TYR A 65 5.46 -12.29 2.31
N PRO A 66 4.52 -12.22 1.35
CA PRO A 66 4.79 -12.60 -0.04
C PRO A 66 5.58 -11.50 -0.78
N LEU A 67 6.86 -11.34 -0.42
CA LEU A 67 7.76 -10.29 -0.92
C LEU A 67 8.46 -10.62 -2.24
N HIS A 68 8.27 -11.83 -2.77
CA HIS A 68 8.65 -12.15 -4.15
C HIS A 68 7.79 -11.35 -5.14
N PRO A 69 8.23 -11.15 -6.40
CA PRO A 69 7.41 -10.53 -7.42
C PRO A 69 6.07 -11.26 -7.64
N ASN A 70 4.97 -10.64 -7.20
CA ASN A 70 3.59 -11.10 -7.40
C ASN A 70 2.65 -9.89 -7.40
N ASP A 71 1.38 -10.11 -7.68
CA ASP A 71 0.39 -9.04 -7.78
C ASP A 71 -0.03 -8.44 -6.42
N LEU A 72 0.28 -9.07 -5.30
CA LEU A 72 -0.02 -8.59 -3.94
C LEU A 72 1.18 -7.90 -3.25
N ARG A 73 2.35 -7.89 -3.91
CA ARG A 73 3.63 -7.50 -3.30
C ARG A 73 3.64 -6.11 -2.66
N ILE A 74 3.00 -5.12 -3.28
CA ILE A 74 2.94 -3.76 -2.73
C ILE A 74 2.24 -3.72 -1.36
N TRP A 75 1.15 -4.47 -1.19
CA TRP A 75 0.45 -4.57 0.09
C TRP A 75 1.25 -5.36 1.11
N ALA A 76 2.00 -6.39 0.68
CA ALA A 76 2.91 -7.12 1.56
C ALA A 76 4.03 -6.22 2.10
N ILE A 77 4.59 -5.33 1.27
CA ILE A 77 5.55 -4.32 1.69
C ILE A 77 4.92 -3.37 2.71
N MET A 78 3.71 -2.85 2.45
CA MET A 78 3.01 -1.99 3.41
C MET A 78 2.76 -2.70 4.75
N GLY A 79 2.32 -3.96 4.72
CA GLY A 79 2.10 -4.76 5.93
C GLY A 79 3.38 -5.03 6.74
N ALA A 80 4.50 -5.28 6.05
CA ALA A 80 5.80 -5.43 6.69
C ALA A 80 6.29 -4.11 7.33
N LEU A 81 6.16 -2.98 6.63
CA LEU A 81 6.49 -1.65 7.17
C LEU A 81 5.63 -1.29 8.39
N ARG A 82 4.34 -1.65 8.39
CA ARG A 82 3.46 -1.49 9.57
C ARG A 82 3.96 -2.25 10.79
N ARG A 83 4.63 -3.39 10.59
CA ARG A 83 5.28 -4.18 11.65
C ARG A 83 6.75 -3.83 11.82
N GLU A 84 7.13 -2.61 11.46
CA GLU A 84 8.43 -2.01 11.75
C GLU A 84 9.61 -2.71 11.06
N ALA A 85 9.36 -3.38 9.93
CA ALA A 85 10.44 -3.86 9.07
C ALA A 85 11.29 -2.69 8.57
N ALA A 86 12.62 -2.84 8.62
CA ALA A 86 13.53 -1.79 8.17
C ALA A 86 13.43 -1.57 6.64
N PRO A 87 13.32 -0.32 6.16
CA PRO A 87 13.27 -0.01 4.73
C PRO A 87 14.43 -0.59 3.92
N GLU A 88 15.64 -0.61 4.49
CA GLU A 88 16.85 -1.17 3.87
C GLU A 88 16.74 -2.68 3.69
N GLU A 89 16.18 -3.38 4.67
CA GLU A 89 15.97 -4.82 4.62
C GLU A 89 15.01 -5.16 3.50
N LEU A 90 13.87 -4.46 3.46
CA LEU A 90 12.87 -4.61 2.40
C LEU A 90 13.45 -4.30 1.03
N SER A 91 14.25 -3.24 0.91
CA SER A 91 14.92 -2.90 -0.34
C SER A 91 15.83 -4.04 -0.79
N ARG A 92 16.67 -4.59 0.10
CA ARG A 92 17.58 -5.70 -0.22
C ARG A 92 16.83 -6.96 -0.64
N LEU A 93 15.77 -7.34 0.09
CA LEU A 93 14.97 -8.53 -0.21
C LEU A 93 14.18 -8.38 -1.51
N THR A 94 13.68 -7.18 -1.79
CA THR A 94 12.78 -6.96 -2.93
C THR A 94 13.48 -6.53 -4.21
N GLY A 95 14.67 -5.95 -4.10
CA GLY A 95 15.39 -5.28 -5.18
C GLY A 95 14.78 -3.91 -5.57
N ILE A 96 13.80 -3.41 -4.82
CA ILE A 96 13.21 -2.08 -5.03
C ILE A 96 14.14 -1.05 -4.38
N ASP A 97 14.43 0.04 -5.08
CA ASP A 97 15.30 1.10 -4.58
C ASP A 97 14.81 1.64 -3.20
N PRO A 98 15.72 1.84 -2.22
CA PRO A 98 15.36 2.31 -0.90
C PRO A 98 14.50 3.58 -0.90
N TRP A 99 14.71 4.47 -1.87
CA TRP A 99 13.94 5.72 -1.98
C TRP A 99 12.43 5.44 -2.03
N PHE A 100 11.99 4.44 -2.82
CA PHE A 100 10.56 4.10 -2.90
C PHE A 100 10.05 3.49 -1.60
N ILE A 101 10.86 2.65 -0.93
CA ILE A 101 10.45 2.03 0.34
C ILE A 101 10.30 3.10 1.43
N TYR A 102 11.22 4.07 1.49
CA TYR A 102 11.09 5.23 2.37
C TYR A 102 9.85 6.07 2.07
N LYS A 103 9.48 6.21 0.80
CA LYS A 103 8.24 6.91 0.42
C LYS A 103 6.99 6.16 0.85
N LEU A 104 7.01 4.83 0.84
CA LEU A 104 5.93 4.02 1.41
C LEU A 104 5.92 4.13 2.94
N GLN A 105 7.07 4.19 3.60
CA GLN A 105 7.16 4.43 5.05
C GLN A 105 6.52 5.77 5.44
N ASN A 106 6.71 6.84 4.66
CA ASN A 106 6.04 8.13 4.91
C ASN A 106 4.51 8.01 4.96
N ILE A 107 3.93 7.10 4.16
CA ILE A 107 2.49 6.83 4.18
C ILE A 107 2.12 6.15 5.50
N ILE A 108 2.88 5.14 5.92
CA ILE A 108 2.67 4.45 7.21
C ILE A 108 2.81 5.42 8.39
N ASP A 109 3.76 6.34 8.35
CA ASP A 109 3.94 7.34 9.40
C ASP A 109 2.73 8.27 9.49
N MET A 110 2.14 8.65 8.36
CA MET A 110 0.87 9.40 8.34
C MET A 110 -0.30 8.55 8.84
N GLU A 111 -0.37 7.25 8.52
CA GLU A 111 -1.37 6.34 9.10
C GLU A 111 -1.31 6.36 10.64
N LYS A 112 -0.10 6.22 11.20
CA LYS A 112 0.13 6.27 12.66
C LYS A 112 -0.30 7.60 13.28
N ARG A 113 -0.04 8.72 12.60
CA ARG A 113 -0.49 10.05 13.06
C ARG A 113 -2.01 10.18 13.03
N LEU A 114 -2.67 9.74 11.95
CA LEU A 114 -4.14 9.75 11.85
C LEU A 114 -4.81 8.89 12.94
N LEU A 115 -4.16 7.80 13.35
CA LEU A 115 -4.65 6.90 14.41
C LEU A 115 -4.46 7.44 15.84
N SER A 116 -3.49 8.34 16.06
CA SER A 116 -3.08 8.76 17.41
C SER A 116 -3.31 10.24 17.71
N GLU A 117 -3.42 11.08 16.70
CA GLU A 117 -3.64 12.52 16.83
C GLU A 117 -5.12 12.87 16.57
N PRO A 118 -5.71 13.83 17.30
CA PRO A 118 -7.04 14.35 16.95
C PRO A 118 -7.06 14.91 15.52
N LEU A 119 -8.09 14.57 14.74
CA LEU A 119 -8.24 15.03 13.35
C LEU A 119 -8.57 16.54 13.28
N LYS A 120 -7.52 17.35 13.40
CA LYS A 120 -7.55 18.81 13.21
C LYS A 120 -7.37 19.17 11.73
N PRO A 121 -7.81 20.37 11.29
CA PRO A 121 -7.68 20.80 9.90
C PRO A 121 -6.26 20.67 9.34
N GLU A 122 -5.23 20.93 10.15
CA GLU A 122 -3.84 20.84 9.74
C GLU A 122 -3.40 19.38 9.47
N LEU A 123 -3.80 18.44 10.33
CA LEU A 123 -3.50 17.01 10.15
C LEU A 123 -4.22 16.48 8.91
N LEU A 124 -5.50 16.81 8.76
CA LEU A 124 -6.28 16.45 7.57
C LEU A 124 -5.61 17.00 6.31
N TRP A 125 -5.24 18.28 6.29
CA TRP A 125 -4.55 18.89 5.16
C TRP A 125 -3.24 18.19 4.80
N GLN A 126 -2.43 17.81 5.79
CA GLN A 126 -1.20 17.04 5.58
C GLN A 126 -1.50 15.65 4.99
N ALA A 127 -2.48 14.93 5.53
CA ALA A 127 -2.91 13.63 5.00
C ALA A 127 -3.41 13.73 3.56
N LYS A 128 -4.23 14.74 3.24
CA LYS A 128 -4.71 14.98 1.86
C LYS A 128 -3.55 15.23 0.90
N ARG A 129 -2.50 15.96 1.31
CA ARG A 129 -1.30 16.18 0.50
C ARG A 129 -0.47 14.93 0.25
N LEU A 130 -0.58 13.91 1.10
CA LEU A 130 0.00 12.60 0.86
C LEU A 130 -0.93 11.67 0.07
N GLY A 131 -2.12 12.14 -0.32
CA GLY A 131 -3.05 11.43 -1.20
C GLY A 131 -4.04 10.49 -0.51
N PHE A 132 -4.20 10.59 0.81
CA PHE A 132 -5.25 9.85 1.53
C PHE A 132 -6.65 10.26 1.04
N SER A 133 -7.50 9.27 0.74
CA SER A 133 -8.92 9.53 0.45
C SER A 133 -9.68 9.92 1.73
N ASP A 134 -10.87 10.46 1.56
CA ASP A 134 -11.73 10.82 2.71
C ASP A 134 -12.14 9.56 3.48
N GLU A 135 -12.42 8.47 2.77
CA GLU A 135 -12.65 7.15 3.37
C GLU A 135 -11.46 6.67 4.20
N GLN A 136 -10.23 6.74 3.68
CA GLN A 136 -9.03 6.33 4.43
C GLN A 136 -8.82 7.21 5.67
N ALA A 137 -8.98 8.53 5.53
CA ALA A 137 -8.84 9.45 6.65
C ALA A 137 -9.93 9.22 7.72
N GLY A 138 -11.17 8.97 7.31
CA GLY A 138 -12.27 8.63 8.22
C GLY A 138 -12.01 7.34 8.98
N VAL A 139 -11.66 6.25 8.27
CA VAL A 139 -11.34 4.95 8.88
C VAL A 139 -10.21 5.06 9.90
N LEU A 140 -9.13 5.78 9.57
CA LEU A 140 -7.97 5.92 10.46
C LEU A 140 -8.23 6.85 11.65
N ALA A 141 -9.08 7.86 11.48
CA ALA A 141 -9.41 8.81 12.55
C ALA A 141 -10.61 8.39 13.41
N ASP A 142 -11.13 7.16 13.22
CA ASP A 142 -12.34 6.63 13.85
C ASP A 142 -13.56 7.56 13.65
N ARG A 143 -13.68 8.10 12.44
CA ARG A 143 -14.79 8.96 11.99
C ARG A 143 -15.57 8.26 10.88
N LEU A 144 -16.89 8.29 10.98
CA LEU A 144 -17.74 7.85 9.88
C LEU A 144 -17.57 8.81 8.68
N PRO A 145 -17.60 8.33 7.42
CA PRO A 145 -17.47 9.19 6.22
C PRO A 145 -18.46 10.35 6.12
N GLU A 146 -19.51 10.33 6.94
CA GLU A 146 -20.62 11.28 6.97
C GLU A 146 -20.48 12.39 8.04
N GLN A 147 -19.41 12.35 8.85
CA GLN A 147 -19.10 13.33 9.91
C GLN A 147 -18.05 14.35 9.48
#